data_AF-A0A958PLY8-F1
#
_entry.id   AF-A0A958PLY8-F1
#
_cell.length_a   1.000
_cell.length_b   1.000
_cell.length_c   1.000
_cell.angle_alpha   90.00
_cell.angle_beta   90.00
_cell.angle_gamma   90.00
#
_symmetry.space_group_name_H-M   'P 1'
#
loop_
_entity.id
_entity.type
_entity.pdbx_description
1 polymer ?
#
loop_
_entity_poly.entity_id
_entity_poly.type
_entity_poly.pdbx_seq_one_letter_code
_entity_poly.pdbx_strand_id
1 'polypeptide(L)'
;PINELILADTAIKAAQKAKADSLATDLFRKAENNFLRAKQDYREGYYDSCRNFADTARQTAEQAEYQALLKQSKMKGSDSSSDYGSY
;
A
#
# COMPACT_ATOMS: atom_id res chain seq x y z
N PRO A 1 -18.04 -9.88 4.97
CA PRO A 1 -16.57 -9.68 5.12
C PRO A 1 -16.24 -8.22 5.42
N ILE A 2 -16.82 -7.69 6.50
CA ILE A 2 -16.64 -6.29 6.89
C ILE A 2 -15.25 -6.10 7.50
N ASN A 3 -14.79 -7.04 8.30
CA ASN A 3 -13.48 -6.97 8.95
C ASN A 3 -12.36 -6.94 7.91
N GLU A 4 -12.46 -7.76 6.86
CA GLU A 4 -11.48 -7.82 5.77
C GLU A 4 -11.43 -6.49 4.99
N LEU A 5 -12.60 -5.87 4.74
CA LEU A 5 -12.67 -4.55 4.13
C LEU A 5 -12.06 -3.46 5.00
N ILE A 6 -12.30 -3.50 6.31
CA ILE A 6 -11.69 -2.55 7.26
C ILE A 6 -10.17 -2.72 7.27
N LEU A 7 -9.66 -3.94 7.34
CA LEU A 7 -8.23 -4.20 7.32
C LEU A 7 -7.58 -3.71 6.01
N ALA A 8 -8.20 -3.99 4.86
CA ALA A 8 -7.74 -3.49 3.57
C ALA A 8 -7.73 -1.94 3.50
N ASP A 9 -8.78 -1.28 3.97
CA ASP A 9 -8.86 0.18 4.04
C ASP A 9 -7.76 0.78 4.94
N THR A 10 -7.52 0.16 6.11
CA THR A 10 -6.45 0.60 7.01
C THR A 10 -5.06 0.44 6.39
N ALA A 11 -4.79 -0.67 5.68
CA ALA A 11 -3.53 -0.90 5.00
C ALA A 11 -3.30 0.09 3.85
N ILE A 12 -4.33 0.38 3.04
CA ILE A 12 -4.23 1.39 1.98
C ILE A 12 -3.93 2.78 2.56
N LYS A 13 -4.58 3.16 3.66
CA LYS A 13 -4.29 4.42 4.35
C LYS A 13 -2.88 4.48 4.91
N ALA A 14 -2.34 3.37 5.42
CA ALA A 14 -0.95 3.28 5.88
C ALA A 14 0.03 3.45 4.71
N ALA A 15 -0.18 2.74 3.61
CA ALA A 15 0.61 2.89 2.38
C ALA A 15 0.57 4.32 1.83
N GLN A 16 -0.60 4.97 1.82
CA GLN A 16 -0.74 6.38 1.42
C GLN A 16 0.07 7.32 2.32
N LYS A 17 0.05 7.11 3.65
CA LYS A 17 0.87 7.88 4.59
C LYS A 17 2.37 7.70 4.34
N ALA A 18 2.78 6.50 3.91
CA ALA A 18 4.15 6.23 3.47
C ALA A 18 4.47 6.78 2.07
N LYS A 19 3.58 7.57 1.44
CA LYS A 19 3.74 8.10 0.08
C LYS A 19 3.91 7.01 -0.98
N ALA A 20 3.25 5.86 -0.79
CA ALA A 20 3.30 4.77 -1.76
C ALA A 20 2.66 5.12 -3.11
N ASP A 21 1.73 6.08 -3.15
CA ASP A 21 1.21 6.68 -4.38
C ASP A 21 2.29 7.26 -5.29
N SER A 22 3.37 7.80 -4.71
CA SER A 22 4.50 8.40 -5.44
C SER A 22 5.72 7.48 -5.52
N LEU A 23 5.96 6.68 -4.48
CA LEU A 23 7.16 5.87 -4.34
C LEU A 23 6.96 4.41 -4.75
N ALA A 24 5.74 3.90 -4.75
CA ALA A 24 5.39 2.52 -5.08
C ALA A 24 4.08 2.47 -5.90
N THR A 25 3.96 3.38 -6.87
CA THR A 25 2.70 3.70 -7.57
C THR A 25 2.01 2.48 -8.18
N ASP A 26 2.75 1.55 -8.78
CA ASP A 26 2.16 0.36 -9.41
C ASP A 26 1.47 -0.55 -8.40
N LEU A 27 2.13 -0.81 -7.26
CA LEU A 27 1.56 -1.61 -6.17
C LEU A 27 0.40 -0.88 -5.50
N PHE A 28 0.54 0.43 -5.27
CA PHE A 28 -0.50 1.23 -4.65
C PHE A 28 -1.79 1.23 -5.49
N ARG A 29 -1.68 1.51 -6.81
CA ARG A 29 -2.83 1.45 -7.72
C ARG A 29 -3.44 0.06 -7.82
N LYS A 30 -2.63 -1.00 -7.78
CA LYS A 30 -3.12 -2.38 -7.74
C LYS A 30 -3.90 -2.66 -6.47
N ALA A 31 -3.45 -2.17 -5.31
CA ALA A 31 -4.17 -2.32 -4.06
C ALA A 31 -5.53 -1.61 -4.10
N GLU A 32 -5.58 -0.38 -4.63
CA GLU A 32 -6.82 0.38 -4.79
C GLU A 32 -7.83 -0.32 -5.71
N ASN A 33 -7.37 -0.82 -6.87
CA ASN A 33 -8.23 -1.53 -7.81
C ASN A 33 -8.86 -2.79 -7.18
N ASN A 34 -8.07 -3.57 -6.42
CA ASN A 34 -8.59 -4.74 -5.72
C ASN A 34 -9.59 -4.34 -4.62
N PHE A 35 -9.33 -3.25 -3.90
CA PHE A 35 -10.26 -2.76 -2.86
C PHE A 35 -11.57 -2.24 -3.44
N LEU A 36 -11.52 -1.54 -4.58
CA LEU A 36 -12.72 -1.13 -5.32
C LEU A 36 -13.55 -2.34 -5.73
N ARG A 37 -12.89 -3.40 -6.23
CA ARG A 37 -13.57 -4.65 -6.57
C ARG A 37 -14.18 -5.33 -5.35
N ALA A 38 -13.45 -5.41 -4.24
CA ALA A 38 -13.96 -5.98 -2.99
C ALA A 38 -15.22 -5.24 -2.50
N LYS A 39 -15.24 -3.90 -2.59
CA LYS A 39 -16.42 -3.10 -2.22
C LYS A 39 -17.61 -3.34 -3.15
N GLN A 40 -17.37 -3.54 -4.44
CA GLN A 40 -18.42 -3.89 -5.40
C GLN A 40 -19.00 -5.27 -5.07
N ASP A 41 -18.15 -6.28 -4.91
CA ASP A 41 -18.57 -7.64 -4.58
C ASP A 41 -19.33 -7.70 -3.26
N TYR A 42 -18.93 -6.91 -2.25
CA TYR A 42 -19.68 -6.78 -0.99
C TYR A 42 -21.09 -6.23 -1.19
N ARG A 43 -21.25 -5.22 -2.06
CA ARG A 43 -22.56 -4.62 -2.38
C ARG A 43 -23.46 -5.58 -3.16
N GLU A 44 -22.86 -6.42 -4.01
CA GLU A 44 -23.57 -7.40 -4.83
C GLU A 44 -23.86 -8.71 -4.08
N GLY A 45 -23.34 -8.87 -2.85
CA GLY A 45 -23.55 -10.06 -2.01
C GLY A 45 -22.57 -11.21 -2.29
N TYR A 46 -21.56 -11.00 -3.12
CA TYR A 46 -20.50 -11.97 -3.41
C TYR A 46 -19.43 -11.99 -2.30
N TYR A 47 -19.80 -12.51 -1.13
CA TYR A 47 -18.98 -12.38 0.08
C TYR A 47 -17.64 -13.10 0.02
N ASP A 48 -17.55 -14.27 -0.63
CA ASP A 48 -16.28 -14.99 -0.74
C ASP A 48 -15.32 -14.30 -1.72
N SER A 49 -15.84 -13.80 -2.84
CA SER A 49 -15.08 -12.98 -3.78
C SER A 49 -14.57 -11.70 -3.09
N CYS A 50 -15.43 -11.04 -2.32
CA CYS A 50 -15.05 -9.87 -1.54
C CYS A 50 -13.91 -10.17 -0.55
N ARG A 51 -13.92 -11.31 0.16
CA ARG A 51 -12.80 -11.70 1.05
C ARG A 51 -11.50 -11.80 0.28
N ASN A 52 -11.51 -12.53 -0.85
CA ASN A 52 -10.32 -12.74 -1.66
C ASN A 52 -9.73 -11.42 -2.19
N PHE A 53 -10.58 -10.52 -2.69
CA PHE A 53 -10.13 -9.22 -3.16
C PHE A 53 -9.68 -8.29 -2.02
N ALA A 54 -10.34 -8.33 -0.86
CA ALA A 54 -9.94 -7.55 0.30
C ALA A 54 -8.57 -8.00 0.85
N ASP A 55 -8.33 -9.30 0.95
CA ASP A 55 -7.03 -9.83 1.37
C ASP A 55 -5.93 -9.50 0.37
N THR A 56 -6.22 -9.61 -0.93
CA THR A 56 -5.29 -9.22 -1.98
C THR A 56 -4.96 -7.72 -1.92
N ALA A 57 -5.97 -6.87 -1.70
CA ALA A 57 -5.79 -5.44 -1.53
C ALA A 57 -4.91 -5.11 -0.32
N ARG A 58 -5.18 -5.75 0.83
CA ARG A 58 -4.39 -5.60 2.06
C ARG A 58 -2.93 -5.96 1.84
N GLN A 59 -2.66 -7.17 1.34
CA GLN A 59 -1.29 -7.65 1.12
C GLN A 59 -0.53 -6.77 0.11
N THR A 60 -1.21 -6.32 -0.96
CA THR A 60 -0.58 -5.44 -1.95
C THR A 60 -0.29 -4.05 -1.36
N ALA A 61 -1.17 -3.52 -0.51
CA ALA A 61 -0.96 -2.25 0.18
C ALA A 61 0.22 -2.33 1.17
N GLU A 62 0.30 -3.40 1.97
CA GLU A 62 1.42 -3.65 2.90
C GLU A 62 2.77 -3.71 2.14
N GLN A 63 2.80 -4.36 0.96
CA GLN A 63 3.97 -4.37 0.09
C GLN A 63 4.32 -2.97 -0.46
N ALA A 64 3.31 -2.19 -0.86
CA ALA A 64 3.50 -0.83 -1.35
C ALA A 64 4.06 0.09 -0.25
N GLU A 65 3.54 -0.03 0.97
CA GLU A 65 4.04 0.68 2.16
C GLU A 65 5.50 0.35 2.41
N TYR A 66 5.85 -0.94 2.47
CA TYR A 66 7.22 -1.38 2.69
C TYR A 66 8.19 -0.85 1.63
N GLN A 67 7.82 -0.93 0.34
CA GLN A 67 8.66 -0.41 -0.75
C GLN A 67 8.84 1.11 -0.65
N ALA A 68 7.78 1.84 -0.29
CA ALA A 68 7.85 3.27 -0.11
C ALA A 68 8.78 3.65 1.04
N LEU A 69 8.67 2.97 2.20
CA LEU A 69 9.55 3.16 3.35
C LEU A 69 11.01 2.86 3.03
N LEU A 70 11.28 1.80 2.27
CA LEU A 70 12.64 1.49 1.81
C LEU A 70 13.23 2.60 0.92
N LYS A 71 12.44 3.13 -0.01
CA LYS A 71 12.89 4.24 -0.87
C LYS A 71 13.14 5.51 -0.07
N GLN A 72 12.26 5.85 0.88
CA GLN A 72 12.46 6.98 1.78
C GLN A 72 13.74 6.84 2.61
N SER A 73 13.99 5.63 3.13
CA SER A 73 15.18 5.35 3.96
C SER A 73 16.47 5.48 3.15
N LYS A 74 16.47 4.99 1.89
CA LYS A 74 17.61 5.16 0.97
C LYS A 74 17.89 6.64 0.66
N MET A 75 16.84 7.43 0.40
CA MET A 75 16.97 8.88 0.13
C MET A 75 17.58 9.63 1.34
N LYS A 76 17.10 9.33 2.56
CA LYS A 76 17.68 9.93 3.78
C LYS A 76 19.13 9.51 4.03
N GLY A 77 19.49 8.28 3.68
CA GLY A 77 20.85 7.75 3.81
C GLY A 77 21.83 8.37 2.81
N SER A 78 21.41 8.67 1.58
CA SER A 78 22.25 9.34 0.58
C SER A 78 22.57 10.78 0.95
N ASP A 79 21.61 11.51 1.53
CA ASP A 79 21.78 12.91 1.94
C ASP A 79 22.78 13.09 3.09
N SER A 80 23.07 12.03 3.85
CA SER A 80 24.04 12.07 4.96
C SER A 80 25.48 11.70 4.55
N SER A 81 25.72 11.29 3.30
CA SER A 81 27.04 10.80 2.85
C SER A 81 27.89 11.82 2.07
N SER A 82 27.38 13.02 1.82
CA SER A 82 28.09 14.04 1.02
C SER A 82 28.91 15.06 1.83
N ASP A 83 29.07 14.88 3.15
CA ASP A 83 29.68 15.89 4.04
C ASP A 83 31.07 15.53 4.59
N TYR A 84 31.79 14.58 3.98
CA TYR A 84 33.19 14.30 4.33
C TYR A 84 34.06 14.26 3.09
N GLY A 85 34.58 15.42 2.67
CA GLY A 85 35.45 15.48 1.51
C GLY A 85 36.02 16.86 1.16
N SER A 86 36.52 17.63 2.12
CA SER A 86 37.51 18.66 1.84
C SER A 86 38.26 19.02 3.13
N TYR A 87 39.53 18.60 3.25
CA TYR A 87 40.66 19.34 3.81
C TYR A 87 41.96 18.63 3.41
#